data_AF-A0A1I4UJL4-F1
#
_entry.id   AF-A0A1I4UJL4-F1
#
_cell.length_a   1.000
_cell.length_b   1.000
_cell.length_c   1.000
_cell.angle_alpha   90.00
_cell.angle_beta   90.00
_cell.angle_gamma   90.00
#
_symmetry.space_group_name_H-M   'P 1'
#
loop_
_entity.id
_entity.type
_entity.pdbx_description
1 polymer ?
#
loop_
_entity_poly.entity_id
_entity_poly.type
_entity_poly.pdbx_seq_one_letter_code
_entity_poly.pdbx_strand_id
1 'polypeptide(L)'
;MKQAAATVTVIGLEASEAETVNNDLDPAGRYKVDRTIEGASAADYDGLVIPGGCVGADKLRASKDVVAFVRDFFAAGKPVGVICHGP
;
A
#
# COMPACT_ATOMS: atom_id res chain seq x y z
N MET A 1 -10.91 -2.31 6.08
CA MET A 1 -10.97 -1.96 7.52
C MET A 1 -11.81 -0.70 7.69
N LYS A 2 -13.08 -0.87 8.05
CA LYS A 2 -13.99 0.25 8.40
C LYS A 2 -14.87 -0.12 9.60
N GLN A 3 -14.31 -0.94 10.49
CA GLN A 3 -14.90 -1.39 11.74
C GLN A 3 -13.73 -1.49 12.72
N ALA A 4 -13.84 -0.82 13.87
CA ALA A 4 -12.77 -0.21 14.67
C ALA A 4 -12.31 1.14 14.10
N ALA A 5 -12.07 2.12 14.97
CA ALA A 5 -11.78 3.53 14.68
C ALA A 5 -10.41 3.79 14.00
N ALA A 6 -9.99 2.91 13.09
CA ALA A 6 -8.75 3.03 12.35
C ALA A 6 -8.94 3.98 11.15
N THR A 7 -8.12 5.03 11.12
CA THR A 7 -7.97 5.89 9.94
C THR A 7 -7.11 5.18 8.91
N VAL A 8 -7.65 4.96 7.72
CA VAL A 8 -6.90 4.37 6.59
C VAL A 8 -6.43 5.50 5.69
N THR A 9 -5.13 5.51 5.40
CA THR A 9 -4.53 6.42 4.41
C THR A 9 -4.10 5.61 3.20
N VAL A 10 -4.56 5.98 2.02
CA VAL A 10 -4.14 5.33 0.77
C VAL A 10 -2.84 5.98 0.29
N ILE A 11 -1.74 5.21 0.34
CA ILE A 11 -0.43 5.65 -0.11
C ILE A 11 -0.16 5.11 -1.52
N GLY A 12 0.14 6.00 -2.45
CA GLY A 12 0.45 5.68 -3.85
C GLY A 12 1.85 6.14 -4.26
N LEU A 13 2.30 5.74 -5.45
CA LEU A 13 3.55 6.25 -6.04
C LEU A 13 3.37 7.70 -6.53
N GLU A 14 2.18 8.02 -7.04
CA GLU A 14 1.83 9.34 -7.54
C GLU A 14 0.57 9.85 -6.84
N ALA A 15 0.42 11.16 -6.72
CA ALA A 15 -0.76 11.82 -6.16
C ALA A 15 -1.92 11.84 -7.19
N SER A 16 -2.27 10.67 -7.72
CA SER A 16 -3.31 10.45 -8.73
C SER A 16 -4.34 9.42 -8.23
N GLU A 17 -5.28 9.01 -9.08
CA GLU A 17 -6.20 7.93 -8.73
C GLU A 17 -5.50 6.58 -8.88
N ALA A 18 -5.41 5.81 -7.80
CA ALA A 18 -4.98 4.43 -7.84
C ALA A 18 -6.10 3.58 -8.44
N GLU A 19 -5.91 3.09 -9.66
CA GLU A 19 -6.79 2.10 -10.26
C GLU A 19 -6.51 0.73 -9.66
N THR A 20 -7.56 0.07 -9.17
CA THR A 20 -7.51 -1.30 -8.68
C THR A 20 -8.15 -2.23 -9.69
N VAL A 21 -7.62 -3.45 -9.76
CA VAL A 21 -8.13 -4.51 -10.63
C VAL A 21 -8.57 -5.71 -9.79
N ASN A 22 -9.66 -6.34 -10.19
CA ASN A 22 -10.08 -7.66 -9.75
C ASN A 22 -9.52 -8.68 -10.75
N ASN A 23 -9.11 -9.87 -10.27
CA ASN A 23 -8.60 -10.95 -11.12
C ASN A 23 -7.53 -10.51 -12.14
N ASP A 24 -6.59 -9.67 -11.69
CA ASP A 24 -5.43 -9.17 -12.45
C ASP A 24 -5.70 -8.26 -13.65
N LEU A 25 -6.92 -8.22 -14.21
CA LEU A 25 -7.24 -7.48 -15.43
C LEU A 25 -8.58 -6.74 -15.42
N ASP A 26 -9.52 -7.08 -14.53
CA ASP A 26 -10.84 -6.45 -14.52
C ASP A 26 -10.82 -5.17 -13.70
N PRO A 27 -11.19 -4.00 -14.24
CA PRO A 27 -11.24 -2.75 -13.46
C PRO A 27 -12.21 -2.89 -12.28
N ALA A 28 -11.71 -2.79 -11.05
CA ALA A 28 -12.50 -2.95 -9.84
C ALA A 28 -13.04 -1.61 -9.33
N GLY A 29 -12.15 -0.63 -9.23
CA GLY A 29 -12.48 0.69 -8.70
C GLY A 29 -11.29 1.63 -8.66
N ARG A 30 -11.57 2.91 -8.49
CA ARG A 30 -10.57 3.95 -8.33
C ARG A 30 -10.54 4.40 -6.87
N TYR A 31 -9.36 4.41 -6.28
CA TYR A 31 -9.13 4.95 -4.96
C TYR A 31 -8.30 6.22 -5.09
N LYS A 32 -8.75 7.29 -4.45
CA LYS A 32 -7.96 8.51 -4.39
C LYS A 32 -6.71 8.25 -3.56
N VAL A 33 -5.53 8.55 -4.09
CA VAL A 33 -4.30 8.55 -3.30
C VAL A 33 -4.33 9.74 -2.36
N ASP A 34 -4.24 9.46 -1.07
CA ASP A 34 -4.22 10.49 -0.03
C ASP A 34 -2.81 11.08 0.16
N ARG A 35 -1.78 10.25 -0.06
CA ARG A 35 -0.37 10.65 0.10
C ARG A 35 0.55 9.87 -0.84
N THR A 36 1.64 10.48 -1.30
CA THR A 36 2.69 9.77 -2.03
C THR A 36 3.64 9.05 -1.09
N ILE A 37 4.31 7.99 -1.58
CA ILE A 37 5.31 7.24 -0.82
C ILE A 37 6.47 8.12 -0.35
N GLU A 38 6.90 9.09 -1.16
CA GLU A 38 7.96 10.04 -0.82
C GLU A 38 7.58 10.96 0.37
N GLY A 39 6.29 11.26 0.52
CA GLY A 39 5.77 12.10 1.60
C GLY A 39 5.35 11.31 2.84
N ALA A 40 5.43 9.98 2.82
CA ALA A 40 4.96 9.11 3.89
C ALA A 40 6.12 8.53 4.70
N SER A 41 6.03 8.60 6.03
CA SER A 41 6.96 7.91 6.92
C SER A 41 6.29 6.72 7.60
N ALA A 42 7.00 5.60 7.73
CA ALA A 42 6.52 4.46 8.52
C ALA A 42 6.24 4.83 9.99
N ALA A 43 6.86 5.91 10.50
CA ALA A 43 6.61 6.42 11.85
C ALA A 43 5.17 6.93 12.04
N ASP A 44 4.54 7.44 10.96
CA ASP A 44 3.21 8.09 10.99
C ASP A 44 2.05 7.10 11.16
N TYR A 45 2.30 5.80 11.03
CA TYR A 45 1.26 4.76 10.98
C TYR A 45 1.53 3.63 11.96
N ASP A 46 0.48 3.04 12.51
CA ASP A 46 0.60 1.92 13.45
C ASP A 46 0.74 0.56 12.75
N GLY A 47 0.44 0.47 11.46
CA GLY A 47 0.53 -0.76 10.68
C GLY A 47 0.40 -0.54 9.19
N LEU A 48 0.83 -1.53 8.42
CA LEU A 48 0.84 -1.49 6.96
C LEU A 48 -0.02 -2.62 6.39
N VAL A 49 -0.84 -2.32 5.38
CA VAL A 49 -1.57 -3.32 4.60
C VAL A 49 -1.20 -3.18 3.14
N ILE A 50 -0.67 -4.26 2.55
CA ILE A 50 -0.34 -4.33 1.12
C ILE A 50 -1.43 -5.19 0.44
N PRO A 51 -2.40 -4.55 -0.26
CA PRO A 51 -3.37 -5.29 -1.05
C PRO A 51 -2.67 -5.96 -2.24
N GLY A 52 -3.04 -7.20 -2.54
CA GLY A 52 -2.50 -7.94 -3.69
C GLY A 52 -3.08 -7.49 -5.03
N GLY A 53 -2.63 -8.16 -6.09
CA GLY A 53 -2.92 -7.87 -7.49
C GLY A 53 -1.61 -7.89 -8.27
N CYS A 54 -1.48 -8.77 -9.25
CA CYS A 54 -0.21 -9.12 -9.90
C CYS A 54 0.52 -7.89 -10.46
N VAL A 55 -0.22 -6.97 -11.09
CA VAL A 55 0.31 -5.74 -11.71
C VAL A 55 0.75 -4.68 -10.66
N GLY A 56 0.09 -4.63 -9.51
CA GLY A 56 0.43 -3.71 -8.42
C GLY A 56 1.66 -4.20 -7.64
N ALA A 57 1.70 -5.50 -7.32
CA ALA A 57 2.80 -6.10 -6.57
C ALA A 57 4.16 -5.99 -7.29
N ASP A 58 4.20 -6.16 -8.63
CA ASP A 58 5.44 -6.06 -9.39
C ASP A 58 5.98 -4.62 -9.46
N LYS A 59 5.10 -3.62 -9.62
CA LYS A 59 5.50 -2.20 -9.57
C LYS A 59 5.99 -1.78 -8.18
N LEU A 60 5.34 -2.29 -7.13
CA LEU A 60 5.75 -2.04 -5.75
C LEU A 60 7.10 -2.70 -5.43
N ARG A 61 7.35 -3.92 -5.90
CA ARG A 61 8.66 -4.60 -5.76
C ARG A 61 9.79 -3.89 -6.52
N ALA A 62 9.48 -3.27 -7.65
CA ALA A 62 10.45 -2.52 -8.44
C ALA A 62 10.81 -1.13 -7.85
N SER A 63 9.95 -0.58 -6.98
CA SER A 63 10.19 0.71 -6.34
C SER A 63 11.03 0.56 -5.08
N LYS A 64 12.23 1.16 -5.10
CA LYS A 64 13.14 1.17 -3.94
C LYS A 64 12.52 1.87 -2.73
N ASP A 65 11.71 2.89 -2.95
CA ASP A 65 11.09 3.68 -1.88
C ASP A 65 10.00 2.89 -1.17
N VAL A 66 9.21 2.11 -1.92
CA VAL A 66 8.22 1.20 -1.34
C VAL A 66 8.91 0.10 -0.55
N VAL A 67 9.98 -0.50 -1.09
CA VAL A 67 10.75 -1.52 -0.37
C VAL A 67 11.36 -0.94 0.90
N ALA A 68 11.92 0.26 0.86
CA ALA A 68 12.45 0.95 2.04
C ALA A 68 11.35 1.19 3.08
N PHE A 69 10.20 1.72 2.66
CA PHE A 69 9.05 1.96 3.53
C PHE A 69 8.59 0.68 4.22
N VAL A 70 8.40 -0.42 3.48
CA VAL A 70 8.04 -1.73 4.05
C VAL A 70 9.09 -2.21 5.05
N ARG A 71 10.38 -2.07 4.73
CA ARG A 71 11.48 -2.44 5.63
C ARG A 71 11.46 -1.61 6.92
N ASP A 72 11.08 -0.34 6.87
CA ASP A 72 10.98 0.51 8.05
C ASP A 72 9.86 0.04 9.00
N PHE A 73 8.73 -0.47 8.48
CA PHE A 73 7.70 -1.10 9.33
C PHE A 73 8.25 -2.34 10.04
N PHE A 74 8.99 -3.20 9.32
CA PHE A 74 9.62 -4.37 9.92
C PHE A 74 10.68 -3.99 10.97
N ALA A 75 11.51 -2.98 10.68
CA ALA A 75 12.52 -2.50 11.61
C ALA A 75 11.90 -1.88 12.87
N ALA A 76 10.74 -1.24 12.74
CA ALA A 76 9.97 -0.68 13.84
C ALA A 76 9.14 -1.72 14.62
N GLY A 77 9.14 -3.00 14.20
CA GLY A 77 8.33 -4.06 14.81
C GLY A 77 6.82 -3.87 14.64
N LYS A 78 6.41 -3.09 13.63
CA LYS A 78 5.01 -2.78 13.37
C LYS A 78 4.33 -3.89 12.55
N PRO A 79 3.04 -4.16 12.76
CA PRO A 79 2.31 -5.17 12.01
C PRO A 79 2.25 -4.83 10.51
N VAL A 80 2.59 -5.81 9.68
CA VAL A 80 2.46 -5.76 8.21
C VAL A 80 1.53 -6.89 7.77
N GLY A 81 0.43 -6.53 7.12
CA GLY A 81 -0.55 -7.45 6.55
C GLY A 81 -0.45 -7.47 5.02
N VAL A 82 -0.46 -8.66 4.44
CA VAL A 82 -0.43 -8.85 2.99
C VAL A 82 -1.62 -9.70 2.58
N ILE A 83 -2.36 -9.28 1.56
CA ILE A 83 -3.56 -9.99 1.09
C ILE A 83 -3.33 -10.48 -0.33
N CYS A 84 -3.64 -11.76 -0.61
CA CYS A 84 -3.51 -12.42 -1.91
C CYS A 84 -2.04 -12.69 -2.32
N HIS A 85 -1.51 -11.99 -3.33
CA HIS A 85 -0.16 -12.19 -3.90
C HIS A 85 0.81 -11.07 -3.55
N GLY A 86 0.69 -10.43 -2.38
CA GLY A 86 1.75 -9.51 -1.98
C GLY A 86 3.06 -10.25 -1.68
N PRO A 87 4.14 -9.48 -1.49
CA PRO A 87 5.48 -9.87 -1.85
C PRO A 87 6.03 -11.10 -1.15
#